data_AF-A0A1E4GFJ0-F1
#
_entry.id   AF-A0A1E4GFJ0-F1
#
_cell.length_a   1.000
_cell.length_b   1.000
_cell.length_c   1.000
_cell.angle_alpha   90.00
_cell.angle_beta   90.00
_cell.angle_gamma   90.00
#
_symmetry.space_group_name_H-M   'P 1'
#
loop_
_entity.id
_entity.type
_entity.pdbx_description
1 polymer ?
#
loop_
_entity_poly.entity_id
_entity_poly.type
_entity_poly.pdbx_seq_one_letter_code
_entity_poly.pdbx_strand_id
1 'polypeptide(L)'
;MTSISVRDPLGAGRKNELIRFSVPGRRTEALWWAHDAQGKAVLCQRLNDGSSGTATAFAAVVSLAGETRLVLDRPVEANEEVAGIVELPGRESDCFVRLDTGAFDLELCSGRAEGLGSSKWGIKHFKGHFDDFELLPSGNNAIGGFYGPFFTPENGLINPPEHTTVEIETVEKGPVLHHYRMHGSIPDGLLPELKSKTFSIDWVFAHQSHSFSRRYRVDDFQTVINGRSVTNKITVGDEFEGGQGTLVFDRFAAMGGTRYRSGDPYAGELVAMVAETVQGSTTKSEKFNEFRAQLSDIESAHWDLYWRLFCKWEGVLSDAEITERLARVRAASHVKADLPERVWQLTQERVDVSAEPHETIFPGPADKTVEFHSESGRAMIWWTSKPSGAFQIVQRRQSGWVNWGSNGENECPELPVGVEIKTAYGPFAEEWETIARQLEMPLEVSVIPTPND
;
A
#
# COMPACT_ATOMS: atom_id res chain seq x y z
N MET A 1 35.20 -18.29 -12.05
CA MET A 1 34.09 -18.43 -11.06
C MET A 1 33.78 -17.07 -10.49
N THR A 2 32.56 -16.57 -10.65
CA THR A 2 32.22 -15.20 -10.23
C THR A 2 31.87 -15.18 -8.75
N SER A 3 32.50 -14.29 -7.99
CA SER A 3 32.21 -14.09 -6.56
C SER A 3 31.37 -12.84 -6.34
N ILE A 4 30.45 -12.89 -5.38
CA ILE A 4 29.57 -11.79 -5.02
C ILE A 4 29.73 -11.56 -3.52
N SER A 5 30.20 -10.37 -3.14
CA SER A 5 30.25 -9.95 -1.74
C SER A 5 28.95 -9.22 -1.40
N VAL A 6 28.35 -9.59 -0.28
CA VAL A 6 27.11 -9.00 0.23
C VAL A 6 27.36 -8.53 1.66
N ARG A 7 27.07 -7.25 1.94
CA ARG A 7 27.30 -6.65 3.25
C ARG A 7 26.09 -5.87 3.70
N ASP A 8 25.76 -5.99 4.98
CA ASP A 8 24.84 -5.10 5.66
C ASP A 8 25.59 -3.82 6.09
N PRO A 9 25.23 -2.63 5.56
CA PRO A 9 25.84 -1.38 5.99
C PRO A 9 25.58 -1.05 7.48
N LEU A 10 24.54 -1.62 8.08
CA LEU A 10 24.24 -1.51 9.51
C LEU A 10 25.02 -2.53 10.37
N GLY A 11 25.70 -3.49 9.74
CA GLY A 11 26.39 -4.59 10.43
C GLY A 11 25.45 -5.52 11.20
N ALA A 12 24.13 -5.47 10.93
CA ALA A 12 23.13 -6.26 11.61
C ALA A 12 22.96 -7.65 10.97
N GLY A 13 22.29 -8.54 11.71
CA GLY A 13 21.78 -9.77 11.12
C GLY A 13 20.54 -9.48 10.29
N ARG A 14 20.48 -10.02 9.07
CA ARG A 14 19.28 -9.96 8.22
C ARG A 14 18.91 -11.35 7.71
N LYS A 15 17.62 -11.57 7.52
CA LYS A 15 17.07 -12.86 7.10
C LYS A 15 16.27 -12.66 5.81
N ASN A 16 16.53 -13.55 4.86
CA ASN A 16 15.79 -13.67 3.62
C ASN A 16 15.67 -12.34 2.84
N GLU A 17 16.79 -11.62 2.75
CA GLU A 17 16.88 -10.36 2.03
C GLU A 17 17.04 -10.60 0.54
N LEU A 18 16.20 -9.95 -0.26
CA LEU A 18 16.36 -9.91 -1.70
C LEU A 18 17.59 -9.08 -2.07
N ILE A 19 18.51 -9.68 -2.82
CA ILE A 19 19.61 -8.98 -3.48
C ILE A 19 19.47 -9.11 -4.99
N ARG A 20 19.96 -8.09 -5.70
CA ARG A 20 20.15 -8.10 -7.15
C ARG A 20 21.61 -7.83 -7.46
N PHE A 21 22.17 -8.54 -8.44
CA PHE A 21 23.55 -8.35 -8.88
C PHE A 21 23.70 -8.68 -10.37
N SER A 22 24.71 -8.10 -11.02
CA SER A 22 25.00 -8.34 -12.44
C SER A 22 26.39 -8.90 -12.62
N VAL A 23 26.50 -10.03 -13.29
CA VAL A 23 27.78 -10.68 -13.61
C VAL A 23 28.16 -10.45 -15.07
N PRO A 24 29.47 -10.39 -15.40
CA PRO A 24 29.91 -10.29 -16.79
C PRO A 24 29.52 -11.52 -17.62
N GLY A 25 29.24 -11.26 -18.90
CA GLY A 25 28.88 -12.27 -19.88
C GLY A 25 27.39 -12.58 -19.93
N ARG A 26 26.99 -13.25 -21.01
CA ARG A 26 25.61 -13.70 -21.23
C ARG A 26 25.43 -15.10 -20.66
N ARG A 27 24.51 -15.26 -19.70
CA ARG A 27 24.02 -16.56 -19.22
C ARG A 27 22.59 -16.74 -19.72
N THR A 28 22.27 -17.91 -20.24
CA THR A 28 21.00 -18.16 -20.94
C THR A 28 19.99 -18.87 -20.07
N GLU A 29 20.46 -19.68 -19.13
CA GLU A 29 19.65 -20.51 -18.26
C GLU A 29 18.92 -19.64 -17.23
N ALA A 30 17.66 -19.98 -16.96
CA ALA A 30 16.78 -19.18 -16.10
C ALA A 30 17.21 -19.22 -14.62
N LEU A 31 17.83 -20.32 -14.19
CA LEU A 31 18.20 -20.56 -12.79
C LEU A 31 19.65 -21.02 -12.70
N TRP A 32 20.33 -20.53 -11.68
CA TRP A 32 21.70 -20.87 -11.35
C TRP A 32 21.84 -21.17 -9.86
N TRP A 33 22.74 -22.08 -9.52
CA TRP A 33 23.21 -22.26 -8.16
C TRP A 33 24.39 -21.33 -7.90
N ALA A 34 24.34 -20.68 -6.74
CA ALA A 34 25.50 -20.14 -6.07
C ALA A 34 25.68 -20.88 -4.73
N HIS A 35 26.86 -20.75 -4.12
CA HIS A 35 27.11 -21.25 -2.76
C HIS A 35 27.55 -20.11 -1.86
N ASP A 36 27.01 -20.06 -0.65
CA ASP A 36 27.45 -19.10 0.36
C ASP A 36 28.80 -19.50 0.99
N ALA A 37 29.29 -18.68 1.93
CA ALA A 37 30.55 -18.91 2.62
C ALA A 37 30.56 -20.22 3.46
N GLN A 38 29.40 -20.79 3.76
CA GLN A 38 29.23 -22.06 4.46
C GLN A 38 29.05 -23.25 3.49
N GLY A 39 29.08 -22.99 2.19
CA GLY A 39 28.85 -24.01 1.16
C GLY A 39 27.37 -24.38 0.99
N LYS A 40 26.44 -23.61 1.55
CA LYS A 40 25.01 -23.82 1.35
C LYS A 40 24.60 -23.27 -0.01
N ALA A 41 23.81 -24.06 -0.74
CA ALA A 41 23.26 -23.66 -2.02
C ALA A 41 22.29 -22.47 -1.88
N VAL A 42 22.45 -21.50 -2.76
CA VAL A 42 21.62 -20.30 -2.90
C VAL A 42 21.12 -20.26 -4.34
N LEU A 43 19.80 -20.23 -4.50
CA LEU A 43 19.18 -20.15 -5.81
C LEU A 43 19.28 -18.73 -6.37
N CYS A 44 19.77 -18.59 -7.60
CA CYS A 44 19.85 -17.35 -8.33
C CYS A 44 18.92 -17.42 -9.54
N GLN A 45 17.94 -16.51 -9.59
CA GLN A 45 17.03 -16.35 -10.72
C GLN A 45 17.60 -15.33 -11.69
N ARG A 46 17.80 -15.72 -12.95
CA ARG A 46 18.17 -14.79 -14.01
C ARG A 46 17.03 -13.82 -14.25
N LEU A 47 17.35 -12.52 -14.29
CA LEU A 47 16.39 -11.46 -14.60
C LEU A 47 16.50 -11.11 -16.09
N ASN A 48 15.37 -10.80 -16.72
CA ASN A 48 15.36 -10.15 -18.02
C ASN A 48 15.71 -8.67 -17.87
N ASP A 49 15.12 -8.00 -16.89
CA ASP A 49 15.47 -6.63 -16.55
C ASP A 49 16.92 -6.54 -16.06
N GLY A 50 17.64 -5.54 -16.54
CA GLY A 50 19.07 -5.34 -16.26
C GLY A 50 20.04 -6.32 -16.95
N SER A 51 19.56 -7.36 -17.64
CA SER A 51 20.40 -8.24 -18.47
C SER A 51 20.63 -7.67 -19.87
N SER A 52 21.80 -7.95 -20.45
CA SER A 52 22.19 -7.50 -21.78
C SER A 52 23.06 -8.55 -22.49
N GLY A 53 23.58 -8.23 -23.68
CA GLY A 53 24.54 -9.09 -24.37
C GLY A 53 25.88 -9.24 -23.64
N THR A 54 26.23 -8.31 -22.73
CA THR A 54 27.54 -8.24 -22.07
C THR A 54 27.48 -8.48 -20.57
N ALA A 55 26.30 -8.48 -19.96
CA ALA A 55 26.11 -8.75 -18.54
C ALA A 55 24.79 -9.48 -18.30
N THR A 56 24.73 -10.30 -17.26
CA THR A 56 23.52 -10.99 -16.83
C THR A 56 23.17 -10.59 -15.41
N ALA A 57 21.94 -10.09 -15.22
CA ALA A 57 21.38 -9.77 -13.92
C ALA A 57 20.75 -11.00 -13.28
N PHE A 58 20.91 -11.09 -11.96
CA PHE A 58 20.34 -12.14 -11.11
C PHE A 58 19.66 -11.54 -9.89
N ALA A 59 18.63 -12.21 -9.41
CA ALA A 59 18.08 -12.05 -8.06
C ALA A 59 18.41 -13.29 -7.22
N ALA A 60 18.71 -13.06 -5.95
CA ALA A 60 18.87 -14.11 -4.94
C ALA A 60 18.28 -13.64 -3.61
N VAL A 61 17.90 -14.58 -2.76
CA VAL A 61 17.50 -14.29 -1.38
C VAL A 61 18.58 -14.82 -0.44
N VAL A 62 19.09 -13.97 0.44
CA VAL A 62 20.22 -14.29 1.32
C VAL A 62 19.93 -13.96 2.78
N SER A 63 20.52 -14.74 3.67
CA SER A 63 20.60 -14.42 5.10
C SER A 63 22.06 -14.21 5.48
N LEU A 64 22.34 -13.24 6.32
CA LEU A 64 23.70 -12.84 6.69
C LEU A 64 23.75 -12.31 8.11
N ALA A 65 24.91 -12.46 8.74
CA ALA A 65 25.26 -11.83 10.02
C ALA A 65 26.31 -10.75 9.75
N GLY A 66 25.86 -9.57 9.28
CA GLY A 66 26.73 -8.48 8.87
C GLY A 66 27.28 -8.61 7.44
N GLU A 67 27.83 -9.76 7.05
CA GLU A 67 28.32 -9.99 5.68
C GLU A 67 28.24 -11.46 5.26
N THR A 68 28.24 -11.70 3.94
CA THR A 68 28.39 -13.03 3.35
C THR A 68 29.01 -12.93 1.95
N ARG A 69 29.48 -14.06 1.42
CA ARG A 69 30.00 -14.16 0.05
C ARG A 69 29.29 -15.30 -0.66
N LEU A 70 28.82 -15.03 -1.87
CA LEU A 70 28.32 -16.05 -2.78
C LEU A 70 29.36 -16.35 -3.87
N VAL A 71 29.42 -17.59 -4.31
CA VAL A 71 30.16 -18.00 -5.51
C VAL A 71 29.18 -18.58 -6.50
N LEU A 72 28.98 -17.92 -7.63
CA LEU A 72 28.13 -18.41 -8.72
C LEU A 72 28.83 -19.61 -9.38
N ASP A 73 28.14 -20.74 -9.41
CA ASP A 73 28.70 -22.04 -9.77
C ASP A 73 28.21 -22.50 -11.15
N ARG A 74 26.99 -23.03 -11.21
CA ARG A 74 26.45 -23.69 -12.41
C ARG A 74 24.96 -23.42 -12.61
N PRO A 75 24.42 -23.64 -13.83
CA PRO A 75 22.98 -23.71 -14.03
C PRO A 75 22.34 -24.81 -13.19
N VAL A 76 21.09 -24.61 -12.81
CA VAL A 76 20.24 -25.66 -12.24
C VAL A 76 19.88 -26.66 -13.34
N GLU A 77 20.03 -27.96 -13.07
CA GLU A 77 19.68 -29.02 -14.01
C GLU A 77 18.17 -29.26 -14.01
N ALA A 78 17.61 -29.70 -15.15
CA ALA A 78 16.15 -29.80 -15.34
C ALA A 78 15.44 -30.79 -14.40
N ASN A 79 16.17 -31.71 -13.79
CA ASN A 79 15.69 -32.71 -12.84
C ASN A 79 15.89 -32.33 -11.38
N GLU A 80 16.53 -31.19 -11.09
CA GLU A 80 16.69 -30.71 -9.72
C GLU A 80 15.41 -30.02 -9.24
N GLU A 81 14.90 -30.46 -8.09
CA GLU A 81 13.79 -29.77 -7.43
C GLU A 81 14.29 -28.46 -6.80
N VAL A 82 13.58 -27.37 -7.09
CA VAL A 82 13.87 -26.05 -6.53
C VAL A 82 12.71 -25.60 -5.65
N ALA A 83 13.04 -25.15 -4.43
CA ALA A 83 12.08 -24.45 -3.58
C ALA A 83 11.99 -22.98 -4.01
N GLY A 84 10.81 -22.38 -3.87
CA GLY A 84 10.58 -21.01 -4.26
C GLY A 84 9.15 -20.56 -4.06
N ILE A 85 8.83 -19.39 -4.61
CA ILE A 85 7.47 -18.86 -4.70
C ILE A 85 6.61 -19.85 -5.50
N VAL A 86 5.42 -20.17 -4.97
CA VAL A 86 4.45 -21.08 -5.61
C VAL A 86 3.19 -20.31 -5.95
N GLU A 87 2.65 -20.52 -7.16
CA GLU A 87 1.33 -20.02 -7.53
C GLU A 87 0.24 -20.97 -7.04
N LEU A 88 -0.76 -20.42 -6.36
CA LEU A 88 -1.91 -21.14 -5.84
C LEU A 88 -3.16 -20.87 -6.69
N PRO A 89 -4.20 -21.72 -6.62
CA PRO A 89 -5.50 -21.40 -7.17
C PRO A 89 -6.08 -20.13 -6.54
N GLY A 90 -6.58 -19.24 -7.40
CA GLY A 90 -7.24 -18.01 -6.99
C GLY A 90 -8.52 -18.25 -6.19
N ARG A 91 -8.81 -17.35 -5.25
CA ARG A 91 -10.04 -17.28 -4.44
C ARG A 91 -11.06 -16.35 -5.09
N GLU A 92 -10.61 -15.20 -5.56
CA GLU A 92 -11.45 -14.21 -6.22
C GLU A 92 -11.62 -14.48 -7.72
N SER A 93 -12.76 -14.08 -8.29
CA SER A 93 -13.02 -14.25 -9.73
C SER A 93 -12.12 -13.38 -10.61
N ASP A 94 -11.58 -12.29 -10.07
CA ASP A 94 -10.65 -11.37 -10.71
C ASP A 94 -9.20 -11.56 -10.22
N CYS A 95 -8.90 -12.71 -9.63
CA CYS A 95 -7.55 -13.10 -9.27
C CYS A 95 -6.65 -13.13 -10.51
N PHE A 96 -5.61 -12.29 -10.50
CA PHE A 96 -4.54 -12.38 -11.49
C PHE A 96 -3.52 -13.45 -11.08
N VAL A 97 -3.08 -13.39 -9.81
CA VAL A 97 -2.19 -14.40 -9.25
C VAL A 97 -2.35 -14.48 -7.74
N ARG A 98 -2.33 -15.71 -7.21
CA ARG A 98 -2.17 -15.97 -5.78
C ARG A 98 -0.84 -16.64 -5.54
N LEU A 99 -0.07 -16.12 -4.58
CA LEU A 99 1.28 -16.55 -4.29
C LEU A 99 1.39 -17.06 -2.87
N ASP A 100 2.00 -18.24 -2.72
CA ASP A 100 2.73 -18.60 -1.51
C ASP A 100 4.20 -18.20 -1.69
N THR A 101 4.62 -17.14 -0.99
CA THR A 101 6.02 -16.70 -1.02
C THR A 101 6.90 -17.47 -0.04
N GLY A 102 6.33 -18.33 0.80
CA GLY A 102 6.98 -18.94 1.97
C GLY A 102 7.00 -18.04 3.21
N ALA A 103 6.76 -16.74 3.06
CA ALA A 103 6.47 -15.82 4.18
C ALA A 103 5.00 -15.40 4.21
N PHE A 104 4.38 -15.28 3.03
CA PHE A 104 3.01 -14.81 2.84
C PHE A 104 2.21 -15.74 1.91
N ASP A 105 0.92 -15.88 2.19
CA ASP A 105 -0.11 -16.29 1.23
C ASP A 105 -0.87 -15.02 0.83
N LEU A 106 -0.71 -14.56 -0.41
CA LEU A 106 -1.33 -13.32 -0.88
C LEU A 106 -1.95 -13.47 -2.26
N GLU A 107 -3.00 -12.71 -2.53
CA GLU A 107 -3.71 -12.71 -3.81
C GLU A 107 -3.80 -11.31 -4.41
N LEU A 108 -3.19 -11.14 -5.59
CA LEU A 108 -3.21 -9.90 -6.37
C LEU A 108 -4.32 -9.99 -7.42
N CYS A 109 -5.23 -9.01 -7.40
CA CYS A 109 -6.42 -9.00 -8.24
C CYS A 109 -6.49 -7.76 -9.15
N SER A 110 -7.15 -7.93 -10.30
CA SER A 110 -7.33 -6.89 -11.32
C SER A 110 -8.48 -5.92 -11.05
N GLY A 111 -9.32 -6.19 -10.06
CA GLY A 111 -10.54 -5.43 -9.83
C GLY A 111 -11.62 -5.71 -10.88
N ARG A 112 -12.86 -5.36 -10.54
CA ARG A 112 -14.05 -5.57 -11.39
C ARG A 112 -14.77 -4.28 -11.81
N ALA A 113 -14.37 -3.14 -11.27
CA ALA A 113 -14.95 -1.83 -11.60
C ALA A 113 -16.49 -1.71 -11.37
N GLU A 114 -17.03 -2.40 -10.37
CA GLU A 114 -18.49 -2.45 -10.11
C GLU A 114 -18.96 -1.40 -9.08
N GLY A 115 -18.05 -0.57 -8.54
CA GLY A 115 -18.37 0.44 -7.52
C GLY A 115 -18.71 -0.15 -6.15
N LEU A 116 -18.16 -1.33 -5.85
CA LEU A 116 -18.33 -2.06 -4.59
C LEU A 116 -16.97 -2.41 -4.00
N GLY A 117 -16.88 -2.52 -2.67
CA GLY A 117 -15.64 -2.94 -1.99
C GLY A 117 -15.10 -4.29 -2.49
N SER A 118 -15.96 -5.23 -2.85
CA SER A 118 -15.55 -6.53 -3.44
C SER A 118 -14.87 -6.43 -4.81
N SER A 119 -14.88 -5.24 -5.42
CA SER A 119 -14.48 -4.99 -6.80
C SER A 119 -13.15 -4.25 -6.89
N LYS A 120 -12.49 -4.03 -5.74
CA LYS A 120 -11.17 -3.41 -5.60
C LYS A 120 -10.07 -4.20 -6.31
N TRP A 121 -9.19 -3.52 -7.03
CA TRP A 121 -7.89 -4.07 -7.44
C TRP A 121 -6.85 -3.94 -6.32
N GLY A 122 -5.74 -4.67 -6.44
CA GLY A 122 -4.67 -4.70 -5.44
C GLY A 122 -4.56 -6.07 -4.77
N ILE A 123 -3.94 -6.14 -3.59
CA ILE A 123 -3.89 -7.39 -2.83
C ILE A 123 -5.18 -7.52 -2.03
N LYS A 124 -6.02 -8.51 -2.35
CA LYS A 124 -7.35 -8.72 -1.72
C LYS A 124 -7.37 -9.79 -0.62
N HIS A 125 -6.38 -10.68 -0.62
CA HIS A 125 -6.12 -11.65 0.46
C HIS A 125 -4.65 -11.52 0.83
N PHE A 126 -4.34 -11.44 2.12
CA PHE A 126 -2.98 -11.35 2.62
C PHE A 126 -2.86 -11.98 4.01
N LYS A 127 -2.11 -13.07 4.09
CA LYS A 127 -1.90 -13.84 5.30
C LYS A 127 -0.41 -14.08 5.53
N GLY A 128 0.06 -13.84 6.75
CA GLY A 128 1.42 -14.18 7.16
C GLY A 128 1.52 -15.63 7.66
N HIS A 129 2.52 -16.38 7.21
CA HIS A 129 2.72 -17.75 7.68
C HIS A 129 3.21 -17.85 9.13
N PHE A 130 3.70 -16.76 9.71
CA PHE A 130 4.20 -16.75 11.10
C PHE A 130 3.08 -16.82 12.15
N ASP A 131 1.89 -16.30 11.83
CA ASP A 131 0.72 -16.29 12.73
C ASP A 131 -0.56 -16.84 12.09
N ASP A 132 -0.52 -17.21 10.81
CA ASP A 132 -1.65 -17.69 10.00
C ASP A 132 -2.86 -16.72 9.99
N PHE A 133 -2.62 -15.44 10.31
CA PHE A 133 -3.67 -14.43 10.40
C PHE A 133 -3.91 -13.76 9.05
N GLU A 134 -5.13 -13.89 8.54
CA GLU A 134 -5.60 -13.27 7.30
C GLU A 134 -6.03 -11.82 7.57
N LEU A 135 -5.32 -10.85 7.00
CA LEU A 135 -5.58 -9.42 7.18
C LEU A 135 -6.82 -8.95 6.39
N LEU A 136 -7.20 -9.69 5.35
CA LEU A 136 -8.24 -9.33 4.39
C LEU A 136 -9.18 -10.53 4.08
N PRO A 137 -9.87 -11.11 5.09
CA PRO A 137 -10.57 -12.37 4.93
C PRO A 137 -11.78 -12.31 4.00
N SER A 138 -12.39 -11.13 3.80
CA SER A 138 -13.59 -11.00 2.97
C SER A 138 -13.34 -10.68 1.50
N GLY A 139 -12.13 -10.22 1.14
CA GLY A 139 -11.84 -9.71 -0.20
C GLY A 139 -12.56 -8.40 -0.54
N ASN A 140 -13.14 -7.68 0.43
CA ASN A 140 -13.81 -6.39 0.21
C ASN A 140 -12.88 -5.18 0.42
N ASN A 141 -11.72 -5.41 1.01
CA ASN A 141 -10.64 -4.44 1.12
C ASN A 141 -9.42 -4.89 0.33
N ALA A 142 -8.52 -3.94 0.12
CA ALA A 142 -7.29 -4.21 -0.60
C ALA A 142 -6.13 -3.40 -0.03
N ILE A 143 -4.94 -3.98 -0.10
CA ILE A 143 -3.68 -3.28 0.06
C ILE A 143 -3.27 -2.74 -1.30
N GLY A 144 -2.93 -1.45 -1.35
CA GLY A 144 -2.31 -0.82 -2.50
C GLY A 144 -3.14 0.18 -3.30
N GLY A 145 -4.36 0.51 -2.88
CA GLY A 145 -5.12 1.62 -3.47
C GLY A 145 -4.38 2.96 -3.33
N PHE A 146 -4.64 3.92 -4.21
CA PHE A 146 -4.20 5.31 -4.01
C PHE A 146 -5.33 6.29 -4.35
N TYR A 147 -5.55 7.31 -3.53
CA TYR A 147 -6.80 8.06 -3.44
C TYR A 147 -6.61 9.52 -3.87
N GLY A 148 -6.14 10.38 -2.95
CA GLY A 148 -5.99 11.79 -3.25
C GLY A 148 -4.93 12.08 -4.33
N PRO A 149 -5.08 13.15 -5.13
CA PRO A 149 -6.24 14.04 -5.19
C PRO A 149 -7.39 13.52 -6.06
N PHE A 150 -7.19 12.40 -6.75
CA PHE A 150 -8.10 11.89 -7.77
C PHE A 150 -9.42 11.39 -7.22
N PHE A 151 -9.37 10.80 -6.03
CA PHE A 151 -10.51 10.22 -5.36
C PHE A 151 -10.62 10.97 -4.06
N THR A 152 -11.47 11.97 -4.14
CA THR A 152 -11.88 12.85 -3.07
C THR A 152 -13.29 13.28 -3.47
N PRO A 153 -14.16 13.63 -2.52
CA PRO A 153 -15.44 14.21 -2.85
C PRO A 153 -15.25 15.50 -3.62
N GLU A 154 -14.14 16.23 -3.42
CA GLU A 154 -13.84 17.42 -4.21
C GLU A 154 -13.84 17.12 -5.71
N ASN A 155 -13.30 15.98 -6.11
CA ASN A 155 -13.36 15.49 -7.49
C ASN A 155 -14.64 14.68 -7.81
N GLY A 156 -15.57 14.54 -6.86
CA GLY A 156 -16.80 13.78 -7.02
C GLY A 156 -16.57 12.29 -7.27
N LEU A 157 -15.40 11.77 -6.85
CA LEU A 157 -15.03 10.37 -7.00
C LEU A 157 -14.69 9.78 -5.64
N ILE A 158 -15.00 8.50 -5.51
CA ILE A 158 -14.72 7.73 -4.31
C ILE A 158 -13.99 6.46 -4.71
N ASN A 159 -13.13 6.00 -3.81
CA ASN A 159 -12.51 4.68 -3.82
C ASN A 159 -12.10 4.15 -5.23
N PRO A 160 -10.91 4.53 -5.74
CA PRO A 160 -10.38 4.16 -7.05
C PRO A 160 -10.44 2.67 -7.34
N PRO A 161 -10.00 1.80 -6.40
CA PRO A 161 -9.99 0.37 -6.64
C PRO A 161 -11.35 -0.16 -7.07
N GLU A 162 -12.45 0.43 -6.60
CA GLU A 162 -13.80 -0.07 -6.87
C GLU A 162 -14.31 0.25 -8.29
N HIS A 163 -13.74 1.25 -8.97
CA HIS A 163 -14.29 1.85 -10.20
C HIS A 163 -13.40 1.66 -11.43
N THR A 164 -12.27 0.98 -11.29
CA THR A 164 -11.32 0.72 -12.37
C THR A 164 -10.97 -0.76 -12.40
N THR A 165 -10.84 -1.33 -13.60
CA THR A 165 -10.15 -2.60 -13.79
C THR A 165 -8.74 -2.28 -14.26
N VAL A 166 -7.74 -2.95 -13.68
CA VAL A 166 -6.34 -2.77 -14.03
C VAL A 166 -5.84 -3.93 -14.88
N GLU A 167 -4.96 -3.63 -15.82
CA GLU A 167 -4.18 -4.63 -16.53
C GLU A 167 -2.92 -4.96 -15.71
N ILE A 168 -2.57 -6.24 -15.57
CA ILE A 168 -1.39 -6.66 -14.82
C ILE A 168 -0.43 -7.41 -15.76
N GLU A 169 0.74 -6.82 -15.96
CA GLU A 169 1.86 -7.40 -16.71
C GLU A 169 2.76 -8.19 -15.76
N THR A 170 3.22 -9.38 -16.20
CA THR A 170 4.31 -10.10 -15.54
C THR A 170 5.66 -9.60 -16.08
N VAL A 171 6.40 -8.85 -15.26
CA VAL A 171 7.73 -8.33 -15.62
C VAL A 171 8.81 -9.38 -15.34
N GLU A 172 8.77 -10.00 -14.16
CA GLU A 172 9.62 -11.13 -13.78
C GLU A 172 8.81 -12.19 -13.05
N LYS A 173 9.08 -13.46 -13.34
CA LYS A 173 8.45 -14.60 -12.65
C LYS A 173 9.44 -15.74 -12.53
N GLY A 174 9.60 -16.24 -11.32
CA GLY A 174 10.45 -17.38 -11.02
C GLY A 174 10.49 -17.67 -9.52
N PRO A 175 11.18 -18.74 -9.11
CA PRO A 175 11.15 -19.24 -7.73
C PRO A 175 11.71 -18.26 -6.69
N VAL A 176 12.50 -17.25 -7.08
CA VAL A 176 13.13 -16.31 -6.14
C VAL A 176 12.39 -14.98 -6.08
N LEU A 177 11.96 -14.46 -7.23
CA LEU A 177 11.43 -13.12 -7.39
C LEU A 177 10.23 -13.12 -8.35
N HIS A 178 9.15 -12.50 -7.90
CA HIS A 178 8.04 -12.10 -8.76
C HIS A 178 8.01 -10.57 -8.84
N HIS A 179 7.88 -10.03 -10.05
CA HIS A 179 7.68 -8.60 -10.31
C HIS A 179 6.51 -8.44 -11.27
N TYR A 180 5.48 -7.75 -10.80
CA TYR A 180 4.30 -7.41 -11.60
C TYR A 180 4.20 -5.91 -11.80
N ARG A 181 3.70 -5.50 -12.97
CA ARG A 181 3.35 -4.11 -13.23
C ARG A 181 1.88 -4.01 -13.52
N MET A 182 1.18 -3.30 -12.64
CA MET A 182 -0.22 -2.97 -12.77
C MET A 182 -0.37 -1.66 -13.54
N HIS A 183 -1.34 -1.58 -14.44
CA HIS A 183 -1.66 -0.41 -15.25
C HIS A 183 -3.14 -0.09 -15.13
N GLY A 184 -3.47 1.18 -14.96
CA GLY A 184 -4.87 1.60 -14.91
C GLY A 184 -5.09 3.02 -15.39
N SER A 185 -6.34 3.30 -15.71
CA SER A 185 -6.83 4.65 -15.99
C SER A 185 -7.62 5.14 -14.78
N ILE A 186 -7.34 6.37 -14.37
CA ILE A 186 -8.10 7.07 -13.32
C ILE A 186 -9.43 7.51 -13.95
N PRO A 187 -10.58 7.12 -13.38
CA PRO A 187 -11.88 7.62 -13.83
C PRO A 187 -11.95 9.14 -13.80
N ASP A 188 -12.66 9.73 -14.76
CA ASP A 188 -12.83 11.18 -14.81
C ASP A 188 -13.83 11.64 -13.74
N GLY A 189 -13.38 12.57 -12.91
CA GLY A 189 -14.19 13.25 -11.91
C GLY A 189 -14.74 14.59 -12.37
N LEU A 190 -14.95 15.49 -11.41
CA LEU A 190 -15.44 16.85 -11.61
C LEU A 190 -14.32 17.83 -12.00
N LEU A 191 -13.10 17.65 -11.48
CA LEU A 191 -11.96 18.55 -11.67
C LEU A 191 -11.32 18.32 -13.05
N PRO A 192 -11.35 19.29 -13.98
CA PRO A 192 -10.83 19.13 -15.33
C PRO A 192 -9.34 18.78 -15.38
N GLU A 193 -8.54 19.34 -14.47
CA GLU A 193 -7.09 19.14 -14.41
C GLU A 193 -6.66 17.71 -14.00
N LEU A 194 -7.59 16.94 -13.42
CA LEU A 194 -7.37 15.55 -12.98
C LEU A 194 -7.90 14.51 -13.97
N LYS A 195 -8.47 14.93 -15.11
CA LYS A 195 -9.04 14.03 -16.11
C LYS A 195 -7.99 13.35 -16.99
N SER A 196 -8.36 12.20 -17.54
CA SER A 196 -7.59 11.44 -18.52
C SER A 196 -6.18 11.10 -18.04
N LYS A 197 -6.06 10.77 -16.75
CA LYS A 197 -4.80 10.37 -16.12
C LYS A 197 -4.70 8.86 -16.05
N THR A 198 -3.48 8.38 -16.20
CA THR A 198 -3.14 6.97 -16.06
C THR A 198 -2.16 6.78 -14.92
N PHE A 199 -2.06 5.54 -14.47
CA PHE A 199 -1.10 5.14 -13.44
C PHE A 199 -0.49 3.78 -13.75
N SER A 200 0.66 3.54 -13.13
CA SER A 200 1.23 2.20 -13.01
C SER A 200 1.75 1.95 -11.60
N ILE A 201 1.72 0.68 -11.19
CA ILE A 201 2.23 0.22 -9.89
C ILE A 201 3.13 -0.98 -10.13
N ASP A 202 4.42 -0.83 -9.82
CA ASP A 202 5.33 -1.98 -9.74
C ASP A 202 5.12 -2.66 -8.38
N TRP A 203 4.97 -3.99 -8.37
CA TRP A 203 4.90 -4.85 -7.18
C TRP A 203 6.03 -5.87 -7.22
N VAL A 204 6.76 -6.02 -6.11
CA VAL A 204 7.89 -6.96 -6.03
C VAL A 204 7.76 -7.85 -4.79
N PHE A 205 7.76 -9.15 -5.01
CA PHE A 205 7.71 -10.19 -3.98
C PHE A 205 8.92 -11.10 -4.10
N ALA A 206 9.49 -11.51 -2.96
CA ALA A 206 10.65 -12.40 -2.91
C ALA A 206 10.41 -13.60 -2.00
N HIS A 207 10.99 -14.74 -2.35
CA HIS A 207 10.87 -15.98 -1.59
C HIS A 207 11.34 -15.81 -0.15
N GLN A 208 10.50 -16.20 0.82
CA GLN A 208 10.70 -16.12 2.27
C GLN A 208 10.99 -14.73 2.85
N SER A 209 10.95 -13.67 2.04
CA SER A 209 11.14 -12.30 2.52
C SER A 209 9.93 -11.87 3.35
N HIS A 210 10.20 -11.30 4.52
CA HIS A 210 9.17 -10.66 5.36
C HIS A 210 8.78 -9.26 4.86
N SER A 211 9.23 -8.88 3.67
CA SER A 211 8.89 -7.61 3.05
C SER A 211 8.61 -7.74 1.56
N PHE A 212 7.78 -6.82 1.07
CA PHE A 212 7.51 -6.60 -0.35
C PHE A 212 7.65 -5.11 -0.66
N SER A 213 7.85 -4.77 -1.93
CA SER A 213 7.98 -3.38 -2.35
C SER A 213 6.99 -3.02 -3.43
N ARG A 214 6.66 -1.72 -3.47
CA ARG A 214 5.80 -1.14 -4.48
C ARG A 214 6.20 0.28 -4.84
N ARG A 215 5.87 0.68 -6.07
CA ARG A 215 6.15 2.03 -6.57
C ARG A 215 5.04 2.49 -7.50
N TYR A 216 4.46 3.64 -7.16
CA TYR A 216 3.37 4.25 -7.92
C TYR A 216 3.92 5.28 -8.88
N ARG A 217 3.50 5.22 -10.14
CA ARG A 217 3.69 6.30 -11.12
C ARG A 217 2.32 6.74 -11.59
N VAL A 218 2.12 8.04 -11.70
CA VAL A 218 0.88 8.66 -12.14
C VAL A 218 1.27 9.77 -13.09
N ASP A 219 0.47 10.00 -14.13
CA ASP A 219 0.65 11.13 -15.05
C ASP A 219 0.71 12.46 -14.29
N ASP A 220 1.49 13.42 -14.79
CA ASP A 220 1.66 14.71 -14.12
C ASP A 220 0.32 15.43 -13.88
N PHE A 221 0.14 15.98 -12.68
CA PHE A 221 -1.03 16.75 -12.30
C PHE A 221 -0.68 17.87 -11.30
N GLN A 222 -1.52 18.89 -11.29
CA GLN A 222 -1.52 19.93 -10.27
C GLN A 222 -2.96 20.35 -9.99
N THR A 223 -3.35 20.40 -8.72
CA THR A 223 -4.68 20.82 -8.29
C THR A 223 -4.61 21.49 -6.92
N VAL A 224 -5.76 21.78 -6.32
CA VAL A 224 -5.91 22.32 -4.97
C VAL A 224 -6.83 21.40 -4.18
N ILE A 225 -6.33 20.82 -3.08
CA ILE A 225 -7.12 20.04 -2.13
C ILE A 225 -7.21 20.80 -0.82
N ASN A 226 -8.42 21.00 -0.31
CA ASN A 226 -8.64 21.70 0.96
C ASN A 226 -7.88 23.04 1.06
N GLY A 227 -7.88 23.83 -0.02
CA GLY A 227 -7.20 25.13 -0.11
C GLY A 227 -5.67 25.08 -0.27
N ARG A 228 -5.06 23.89 -0.36
CA ARG A 228 -3.61 23.69 -0.47
C ARG A 228 -3.25 23.18 -1.86
N SER A 229 -2.18 23.73 -2.45
CA SER A 229 -1.71 23.26 -3.77
C SER A 229 -1.08 21.88 -3.66
N VAL A 230 -1.50 20.99 -4.54
CA VAL A 230 -1.01 19.62 -4.66
C VAL A 230 -0.41 19.44 -6.04
N THR A 231 0.86 19.07 -6.12
CA THR A 231 1.55 18.75 -7.38
C THR A 231 2.18 17.38 -7.24
N ASN A 232 1.77 16.42 -8.07
CA ASN A 232 2.33 15.06 -8.13
C ASN A 232 2.49 14.40 -6.75
N LYS A 233 1.51 14.59 -5.87
CA LYS A 233 1.43 13.95 -4.55
C LYS A 233 0.12 13.20 -4.43
N ILE A 234 0.22 11.96 -3.98
CA ILE A 234 -0.90 11.05 -3.79
C ILE A 234 -1.06 10.66 -2.32
N THR A 235 -2.21 10.09 -1.99
CA THR A 235 -2.42 9.32 -0.76
C THR A 235 -2.45 7.85 -1.14
N VAL A 236 -1.60 7.02 -0.54
CA VAL A 236 -1.69 5.55 -0.68
C VAL A 236 -2.49 5.04 0.51
N GLY A 237 -3.48 4.18 0.24
CA GLY A 237 -4.30 3.57 1.26
C GLY A 237 -4.16 2.05 1.28
N ASP A 238 -3.80 1.53 2.45
CA ASP A 238 -3.91 0.12 2.76
C ASP A 238 -5.08 -0.07 3.72
N GLU A 239 -6.06 -0.87 3.31
CA GLU A 239 -7.25 -1.11 4.10
C GLU A 239 -7.22 -2.52 4.67
N PHE A 240 -7.41 -2.67 5.98
CA PHE A 240 -7.40 -3.94 6.71
C PHE A 240 -8.76 -4.25 7.36
N GLU A 241 -9.00 -5.52 7.67
CA GLU A 241 -10.28 -6.01 8.20
C GLU A 241 -10.10 -6.70 9.56
N GLY A 242 -10.48 -6.02 10.64
CA GLY A 242 -10.37 -6.56 12.01
C GLY A 242 -11.58 -7.39 12.45
N GLY A 243 -12.72 -7.26 11.76
CA GLY A 243 -13.99 -7.86 12.16
C GLY A 243 -14.76 -7.02 13.19
N GLN A 244 -15.89 -7.54 13.68
CA GLN A 244 -16.71 -6.79 14.63
C GLN A 244 -16.00 -6.63 15.97
N GLY A 245 -15.74 -5.39 16.38
CA GLY A 245 -15.20 -5.07 17.70
C GLY A 245 -13.69 -5.20 17.87
N THR A 246 -12.95 -5.66 16.85
CA THR A 246 -11.51 -5.97 16.95
C THR A 246 -10.69 -5.14 15.94
N LEU A 247 -9.51 -4.72 16.36
CA LEU A 247 -8.51 -4.05 15.52
C LEU A 247 -7.49 -5.05 14.98
N VAL A 248 -7.08 -4.88 13.73
CA VAL A 248 -5.92 -5.60 13.17
C VAL A 248 -4.64 -5.08 13.81
N PHE A 249 -4.56 -3.76 14.01
CA PHE A 249 -3.48 -3.04 14.67
C PHE A 249 -4.07 -2.00 15.63
N ASP A 250 -3.62 -1.98 16.88
CA ASP A 250 -4.15 -1.09 17.91
C ASP A 250 -3.23 0.09 18.22
N ARG A 251 -2.03 0.13 17.64
CA ARG A 251 -1.03 1.18 17.89
C ARG A 251 -0.40 1.68 16.60
N PHE A 252 -0.12 2.98 16.58
CA PHE A 252 0.68 3.64 15.55
C PHE A 252 1.95 4.27 16.15
N ALA A 253 3.06 4.21 15.42
CA ALA A 253 4.27 4.97 15.76
C ALA A 253 5.05 5.42 14.51
N ALA A 254 5.79 6.51 14.65
CA ALA A 254 6.73 7.02 13.65
C ALA A 254 8.15 7.16 14.24
N MET A 255 9.17 7.00 13.39
CA MET A 255 10.55 6.99 13.87
C MET A 255 10.97 8.38 14.38
N GLY A 256 11.57 8.43 15.56
CA GLY A 256 11.91 9.69 16.24
C GLY A 256 10.73 10.34 16.99
N GLY A 257 9.61 9.63 17.10
CA GLY A 257 8.40 10.06 17.78
C GLY A 257 7.28 10.44 16.81
N THR A 258 6.04 10.31 17.27
CA THR A 258 4.85 10.60 16.49
C THR A 258 4.45 12.07 16.67
N ARG A 259 4.45 12.80 15.56
CA ARG A 259 3.79 14.10 15.45
C ARG A 259 2.43 13.88 14.79
N TYR A 260 1.34 14.35 15.35
CA TYR A 260 0.00 14.14 14.75
C TYR A 260 -1.02 15.20 15.16
N ARG A 261 -2.13 15.27 14.41
CA ARG A 261 -3.37 15.94 14.83
C ARG A 261 -4.47 14.90 14.96
N SER A 262 -5.30 15.00 15.99
CA SER A 262 -6.42 14.08 16.18
C SER A 262 -7.68 14.56 15.47
N GLY A 263 -8.56 13.62 15.15
CA GLY A 263 -9.85 13.90 14.56
C GLY A 263 -9.78 14.21 13.07
N ASP A 264 -10.86 13.86 12.39
CA ASP A 264 -11.12 14.15 11.00
C ASP A 264 -12.23 15.22 10.87
N PRO A 265 -11.89 16.51 10.74
CA PRO A 265 -12.88 17.57 10.57
C PRO A 265 -13.71 17.41 9.30
N TYR A 266 -13.11 16.84 8.25
CA TYR A 266 -13.78 16.64 6.97
C TYR A 266 -14.92 15.63 7.12
N ALA A 267 -14.66 14.49 7.76
CA ALA A 267 -15.68 13.49 8.03
C ALA A 267 -16.86 14.09 8.81
N GLY A 268 -16.58 14.92 9.82
CA GLY A 268 -17.63 15.60 10.59
C GLY A 268 -18.49 16.55 9.75
N GLU A 269 -17.88 17.38 8.90
CA GLU A 269 -18.61 18.27 7.99
C GLU A 269 -19.38 17.52 6.90
N LEU A 270 -18.82 16.42 6.39
CA LEU A 270 -19.47 15.58 5.39
C LEU A 270 -20.73 14.94 5.95
N VAL A 271 -20.68 14.38 7.16
CA VAL A 271 -21.85 13.79 7.83
C VAL A 271 -22.97 14.83 7.99
N ALA A 272 -22.63 16.05 8.42
CA ALA A 272 -23.61 17.14 8.53
C ALA A 272 -24.22 17.49 7.15
N MET A 273 -23.41 17.53 6.10
CA MET A 273 -23.86 17.79 4.74
C MET A 273 -24.75 16.66 4.19
N VAL A 274 -24.47 15.40 4.52
CA VAL A 274 -25.36 14.29 4.18
C VAL A 274 -26.73 14.50 4.80
N ALA A 275 -26.79 14.79 6.11
CA ALA A 275 -28.05 15.02 6.81
C ALA A 275 -28.87 16.15 6.16
N GLU A 276 -28.22 17.27 5.84
CA GLU A 276 -28.84 18.39 5.13
C GLU A 276 -29.34 17.99 3.74
N THR A 277 -28.56 17.19 3.01
CA THR A 277 -28.89 16.75 1.65
C THR A 277 -30.10 15.82 1.64
N VAL A 278 -30.11 14.83 2.54
CA VAL A 278 -31.21 13.86 2.69
C VAL A 278 -32.52 14.57 3.01
N GLN A 279 -32.49 15.61 3.84
CA GLN A 279 -33.69 16.38 4.24
C GLN A 279 -34.11 17.44 3.21
N GLY A 280 -33.15 18.14 2.62
CA GLY A 280 -33.38 19.39 1.89
C GLY A 280 -33.20 19.32 0.37
N SER A 281 -32.63 18.25 -0.20
CA SER A 281 -32.48 18.15 -1.66
C SER A 281 -33.83 18.07 -2.36
N THR A 282 -33.98 18.83 -3.44
CA THR A 282 -35.15 18.80 -4.31
C THR A 282 -35.12 17.64 -5.31
N THR A 283 -34.02 16.89 -5.34
CA THR A 283 -33.88 15.66 -6.13
C THR A 283 -34.95 14.63 -5.72
N LYS A 284 -35.59 14.01 -6.71
CA LYS A 284 -36.67 13.03 -6.53
C LYS A 284 -36.43 11.72 -7.26
N SER A 285 -35.19 11.45 -7.68
CA SER A 285 -34.86 10.19 -8.36
C SER A 285 -35.09 8.99 -7.43
N GLU A 286 -35.40 7.84 -8.02
CA GLU A 286 -35.55 6.58 -7.28
C GLU A 286 -34.29 6.25 -6.48
N LYS A 287 -33.12 6.35 -7.12
CA LYS A 287 -31.81 6.16 -6.49
C LYS A 287 -31.58 7.09 -5.31
N PHE A 288 -31.98 8.35 -5.39
CA PHE A 288 -31.88 9.26 -4.25
C PHE A 288 -32.80 8.86 -3.09
N ASN A 289 -34.00 8.35 -3.38
CA ASN A 289 -34.90 7.84 -2.34
C ASN A 289 -34.34 6.58 -1.66
N GLU A 290 -33.66 5.70 -2.40
CA GLU A 290 -32.93 4.54 -1.83
C GLU A 290 -31.83 4.99 -0.87
N PHE A 291 -30.99 5.94 -1.30
CA PHE A 291 -29.95 6.53 -0.45
C PHE A 291 -30.53 7.22 0.78
N ARG A 292 -31.60 8.00 0.62
CA ARG A 292 -32.33 8.65 1.72
C ARG A 292 -32.86 7.64 2.74
N ALA A 293 -33.35 6.48 2.29
CA ALA A 293 -33.80 5.43 3.19
C ALA A 293 -32.64 4.79 3.97
N GLN A 294 -31.54 4.46 3.28
CA GLN A 294 -30.35 3.85 3.90
C GLN A 294 -29.61 4.82 4.85
N LEU A 295 -29.65 6.11 4.56
CA LEU A 295 -29.03 7.18 5.35
C LEU A 295 -29.99 7.81 6.38
N SER A 296 -31.16 7.21 6.61
CA SER A 296 -32.13 7.73 7.57
C SER A 296 -31.68 7.58 9.03
N ASP A 297 -30.88 6.55 9.32
CA ASP A 297 -30.12 6.39 10.56
C ASP A 297 -28.63 6.53 10.26
N ILE A 298 -28.17 7.78 10.29
CA ILE A 298 -26.79 8.14 9.97
C ILE A 298 -25.81 7.39 10.86
N GLU A 299 -26.05 7.21 12.16
CA GLU A 299 -25.07 6.59 13.06
C GLU A 299 -24.84 5.10 12.76
N SER A 300 -25.86 4.44 12.20
CA SER A 300 -25.80 3.02 11.80
C SER A 300 -25.33 2.80 10.35
N ALA A 301 -25.40 3.83 9.51
CA ALA A 301 -25.14 3.72 8.08
C ALA A 301 -23.65 3.44 7.80
N HIS A 302 -23.39 2.65 6.76
CA HIS A 302 -22.03 2.39 6.31
C HIS A 302 -21.41 3.68 5.76
N TRP A 303 -20.19 4.01 6.20
CA TRP A 303 -19.57 5.28 5.86
C TRP A 303 -19.46 5.54 4.35
N ASP A 304 -19.14 4.50 3.55
CA ASP A 304 -19.12 4.59 2.08
C ASP A 304 -20.41 5.20 1.50
N LEU A 305 -21.58 5.01 2.11
CA LEU A 305 -22.84 5.59 1.63
C LEU A 305 -22.84 7.12 1.67
N TYR A 306 -22.13 7.74 2.63
CA TYR A 306 -21.98 9.19 2.69
C TYR A 306 -21.22 9.72 1.48
N TRP A 307 -20.13 9.06 1.11
CA TRP A 307 -19.28 9.45 0.00
C TRP A 307 -19.96 9.14 -1.33
N ARG A 308 -20.63 7.98 -1.43
CA ARG A 308 -21.41 7.55 -2.61
C ARG A 308 -22.55 8.50 -2.96
N LEU A 309 -23.17 9.14 -1.96
CA LEU A 309 -24.18 10.18 -2.22
C LEU A 309 -23.64 11.33 -3.08
N PHE A 310 -22.36 11.66 -2.92
CA PHE A 310 -21.66 12.71 -3.68
C PHE A 310 -20.77 12.18 -4.80
N CYS A 311 -20.90 10.90 -5.15
CA CYS A 311 -20.15 10.32 -6.25
C CYS A 311 -20.84 10.64 -7.59
N LYS A 312 -20.09 11.28 -8.49
CA LYS A 312 -20.50 11.59 -9.86
C LYS A 312 -20.93 10.33 -10.62
N TRP A 313 -20.18 9.24 -10.46
CA TRP A 313 -20.47 7.97 -11.14
C TRP A 313 -21.77 7.35 -10.65
N GLU A 314 -22.12 7.53 -9.38
CA GLU A 314 -23.37 7.06 -8.84
C GLU A 314 -24.56 7.87 -9.38
N GLY A 315 -24.35 9.14 -9.77
CA GLY A 315 -25.40 9.98 -10.35
C GLY A 315 -26.61 10.19 -9.43
N VAL A 316 -26.42 10.07 -8.12
CA VAL A 316 -27.48 10.29 -7.12
C VAL A 316 -27.91 11.76 -7.12
N LEU A 317 -26.91 12.64 -7.18
CA LEU A 317 -27.06 14.09 -7.27
C LEU A 317 -26.49 14.58 -8.62
N SER A 318 -26.93 15.76 -9.05
CA SER A 318 -26.33 16.41 -10.23
C SER A 318 -24.92 16.94 -9.93
N ASP A 319 -24.05 16.99 -10.94
CA ASP A 319 -22.69 17.57 -10.82
C ASP A 319 -22.70 18.97 -10.18
N ALA A 320 -23.71 19.79 -10.49
CA ALA A 320 -23.87 21.14 -9.93
C ALA A 320 -24.18 21.10 -8.43
N GLU A 321 -25.08 20.22 -8.00
CA GLU A 321 -25.43 20.07 -6.58
C GLU A 321 -24.28 19.46 -5.77
N ILE A 322 -23.57 18.47 -6.33
CA ILE A 322 -22.35 17.90 -5.72
C ILE A 322 -21.31 19.02 -5.50
N THR A 323 -21.06 19.82 -6.54
CA THR A 323 -20.08 20.91 -6.49
C THR A 323 -20.44 21.95 -5.44
N GLU A 324 -21.70 22.40 -5.38
CA GLU A 324 -22.19 23.40 -4.44
C GLU A 324 -22.09 22.90 -2.99
N ARG A 325 -22.60 21.70 -2.72
CA ARG A 325 -22.65 21.14 -1.37
C ARG A 325 -21.25 20.88 -0.82
N LEU A 326 -20.40 20.24 -1.63
CA LEU A 326 -19.04 19.95 -1.19
C LEU A 326 -18.16 21.20 -1.11
N ALA A 327 -18.47 22.30 -1.82
CA ALA A 327 -17.80 23.58 -1.60
C ALA A 327 -17.95 24.08 -0.17
N ARG A 328 -19.14 23.89 0.43
CA ARG A 328 -19.40 24.25 1.83
C ARG A 328 -18.64 23.35 2.80
N VAL A 329 -18.65 22.03 2.57
CA VAL A 329 -17.89 21.05 3.35
C VAL A 329 -16.40 21.41 3.34
N ARG A 330 -15.83 21.66 2.16
CA ARG A 330 -14.43 22.06 1.99
C ARG A 330 -14.09 23.33 2.76
N ALA A 331 -14.86 24.39 2.57
CA ALA A 331 -14.60 25.67 3.20
C ALA A 331 -14.62 25.56 4.74
N ALA A 332 -15.58 24.82 5.30
CA ALA A 332 -15.66 24.59 6.74
C ALA A 332 -14.53 23.70 7.25
N SER A 333 -14.25 22.60 6.54
CA SER A 333 -13.21 21.63 6.91
C SER A 333 -11.81 22.24 6.87
N HIS A 334 -11.53 23.09 5.87
CA HIS A 334 -10.27 23.83 5.76
C HIS A 334 -9.98 24.65 7.02
N VAL A 335 -10.97 25.47 7.41
CA VAL A 335 -10.85 26.31 8.60
C VAL A 335 -10.68 25.45 9.84
N LYS A 336 -11.53 24.42 10.02
CA LYS A 336 -11.47 23.53 11.19
C LYS A 336 -10.17 22.75 11.30
N ALA A 337 -9.58 22.35 10.17
CA ALA A 337 -8.31 21.63 10.17
C ALA A 337 -7.18 22.48 10.76
N ASP A 338 -7.20 23.80 10.51
CA ASP A 338 -6.14 24.74 10.87
C ASP A 338 -6.51 25.68 12.04
N LEU A 339 -7.60 25.38 12.75
CA LEU A 339 -7.98 26.09 13.96
C LEU A 339 -6.86 26.01 15.02
N PRO A 340 -6.57 27.10 15.76
CA PRO A 340 -5.53 27.11 16.79
C PRO A 340 -5.71 26.03 17.87
N GLU A 341 -6.94 25.60 18.11
CA GLU A 341 -7.29 24.57 19.08
C GLU A 341 -6.88 23.15 18.63
N ARG A 342 -6.72 22.92 17.32
CA ARG A 342 -6.27 21.63 16.77
C ARG A 342 -4.75 21.57 16.71
N VAL A 343 -4.15 21.61 17.90
CA VAL A 343 -2.71 21.64 18.08
C VAL A 343 -2.04 20.35 17.61
N TRP A 344 -0.83 20.50 17.06
CA TRP A 344 0.04 19.35 16.81
C TRP A 344 0.45 18.74 18.14
N GLN A 345 0.16 17.46 18.29
CA GLN A 345 0.64 16.64 19.39
C GLN A 345 2.01 16.05 19.02
N LEU A 346 2.91 15.98 20.00
CA LEU A 346 4.22 15.35 19.85
C LEU A 346 4.39 14.36 20.99
N THR A 347 4.62 13.10 20.65
CA THR A 347 4.83 12.03 21.63
C THR A 347 5.94 11.10 21.19
N GLN A 348 6.69 10.57 22.16
CA GLN A 348 7.62 9.46 21.93
C GLN A 348 6.94 8.11 22.20
N GLU A 349 5.75 8.13 22.78
CA GLU A 349 4.94 6.93 23.00
C GLU A 349 4.17 6.56 21.74
N ARG A 350 3.80 5.28 21.66
CA ARG A 350 2.86 4.76 20.66
C ARG A 350 1.48 5.40 20.83
N VAL A 351 0.83 5.74 19.72
CA VAL A 351 -0.50 6.36 19.71
C VAL A 351 -1.56 5.26 19.65
N ASP A 352 -2.53 5.32 20.57
CA ASP A 352 -3.75 4.50 20.49
C ASP A 352 -4.75 5.21 19.58
N VAL A 353 -4.72 4.85 18.29
CA VAL A 353 -5.52 5.54 17.28
C VAL A 353 -7.03 5.38 17.54
N SER A 354 -7.44 4.28 18.17
CA SER A 354 -8.84 4.02 18.50
C SER A 354 -9.36 4.80 19.70
N ALA A 355 -8.47 5.42 20.47
CA ALA A 355 -8.85 6.27 21.60
C ALA A 355 -8.91 7.77 21.24
N GLU A 356 -8.48 8.13 20.02
CA GLU A 356 -8.47 9.52 19.56
C GLU A 356 -9.86 9.97 19.07
N PRO A 357 -10.17 11.28 19.09
CA PRO A 357 -11.35 11.83 18.43
C PRO A 357 -11.50 11.33 16.99
N HIS A 358 -12.71 10.92 16.62
CA HIS A 358 -13.02 10.26 15.34
C HIS A 358 -12.15 9.01 15.05
N GLU A 359 -11.52 8.43 16.07
CA GLU A 359 -10.73 7.20 15.97
C GLU A 359 -9.64 7.27 14.87
N THR A 360 -9.19 8.49 14.57
CA THR A 360 -8.32 8.83 13.45
C THR A 360 -7.28 9.84 13.88
N ILE A 361 -6.05 9.63 13.42
CA ILE A 361 -5.00 10.63 13.49
C ILE A 361 -4.55 11.04 12.09
N PHE A 362 -4.03 12.26 11.99
CA PHE A 362 -3.33 12.81 10.82
C PHE A 362 -1.85 12.93 11.20
N PRO A 363 -1.03 11.91 10.89
CA PRO A 363 0.40 11.95 11.19
C PRO A 363 1.09 13.10 10.46
N GLY A 364 2.15 13.63 11.06
CA GLY A 364 3.09 14.51 10.41
C GLY A 364 4.04 13.72 9.51
N PRO A 365 4.84 14.40 8.67
CA PRO A 365 5.75 13.74 7.75
C PRO A 365 6.72 12.77 8.43
N ALA A 366 6.64 11.50 8.04
CA ALA A 366 7.59 10.46 8.43
C ALA A 366 7.89 9.57 7.22
N ASP A 367 9.10 9.02 7.17
CA ASP A 367 9.51 8.05 6.15
C ASP A 367 9.53 6.62 6.67
N LYS A 368 9.32 6.43 7.98
CA LYS A 368 9.33 5.16 8.69
C LYS A 368 8.22 5.15 9.72
N THR A 369 7.22 4.31 9.51
CA THR A 369 6.05 4.18 10.37
C THR A 369 5.74 2.72 10.63
N VAL A 370 5.01 2.46 11.71
CA VAL A 370 4.51 1.14 12.05
C VAL A 370 3.07 1.24 12.55
N GLU A 371 2.27 0.25 12.17
CA GLU A 371 1.07 -0.12 12.88
C GLU A 371 1.24 -1.52 13.44
N PHE A 372 0.89 -1.72 14.71
CA PHE A 372 1.05 -3.02 15.35
C PHE A 372 -0.07 -3.33 16.33
N HIS A 373 -0.24 -4.62 16.61
CA HIS A 373 -1.16 -5.14 17.61
C HIS A 373 -0.39 -5.49 18.88
N SER A 374 -0.77 -4.87 19.99
CA SER A 374 0.00 -4.88 21.23
C SER A 374 0.12 -6.27 21.86
N GLU A 375 -0.91 -7.12 21.73
CA GLU A 375 -0.91 -8.45 22.36
C GLU A 375 -0.17 -9.50 21.52
N SER A 376 -0.36 -9.50 20.20
CA SER A 376 0.25 -10.51 19.31
C SER A 376 1.66 -10.14 18.85
N GLY A 377 2.06 -8.88 18.99
CA GLY A 377 3.34 -8.37 18.49
C GLY A 377 3.41 -8.25 16.96
N ARG A 378 2.30 -8.55 16.27
CA ARG A 378 2.16 -8.39 14.82
C ARG A 378 2.31 -6.92 14.45
N ALA A 379 3.14 -6.64 13.46
CA ALA A 379 3.39 -5.30 12.98
C ALA A 379 3.42 -5.26 11.45
N MET A 380 2.85 -4.19 10.91
CA MET A 380 3.04 -3.75 9.54
C MET A 380 3.91 -2.50 9.57
N ILE A 381 5.06 -2.55 8.92
CA ILE A 381 6.09 -1.51 8.96
C ILE A 381 6.28 -0.98 7.56
N TRP A 382 6.19 0.34 7.41
CA TRP A 382 6.43 1.00 6.13
C TRP A 382 7.70 1.83 6.18
N TRP A 383 8.48 1.71 5.11
CA TRP A 383 9.51 2.67 4.77
C TRP A 383 9.21 3.29 3.41
N THR A 384 9.38 4.60 3.30
CA THR A 384 9.33 5.33 2.03
C THR A 384 10.59 6.11 1.74
N SER A 385 11.00 6.15 0.47
CA SER A 385 12.21 6.88 0.07
C SER A 385 12.10 8.41 0.17
N LYS A 386 10.90 8.93 0.48
CA LYS A 386 10.65 10.31 0.91
C LYS A 386 9.62 10.32 2.05
N PRO A 387 9.76 11.22 3.04
CA PRO A 387 8.76 11.36 4.10
C PRO A 387 7.37 11.69 3.54
N SER A 388 6.33 11.18 4.20
CA SER A 388 4.92 11.47 3.94
C SER A 388 4.16 11.50 5.27
N GLY A 389 3.33 12.51 5.51
CA GLY A 389 2.40 12.52 6.65
C GLY A 389 1.07 11.81 6.37
N ALA A 390 0.87 11.37 5.12
CA ALA A 390 -0.43 10.98 4.59
C ALA A 390 -0.43 9.56 4.01
N PHE A 391 0.21 8.60 4.68
CA PHE A 391 -0.16 7.20 4.45
C PHE A 391 -1.49 6.96 5.13
N GLN A 392 -2.45 6.44 4.36
CA GLN A 392 -3.75 6.09 4.88
C GLN A 392 -3.74 4.62 5.23
N ILE A 393 -3.93 4.32 6.50
CA ILE A 393 -4.15 2.97 6.95
C ILE A 393 -5.52 2.95 7.60
N VAL A 394 -6.42 2.19 7.01
CA VAL A 394 -7.81 2.12 7.47
C VAL A 394 -8.10 0.73 7.98
N GLN A 395 -8.67 0.67 9.18
CA GLN A 395 -9.22 -0.55 9.74
C GLN A 395 -10.73 -0.38 9.89
N ARG A 396 -11.49 -1.40 9.49
CA ARG A 396 -12.96 -1.34 9.53
C ARG A 396 -13.51 -2.17 10.70
N ARG A 397 -14.43 -1.59 11.48
CA ARG A 397 -15.53 -2.37 12.06
C ARG A 397 -16.54 -2.64 10.94
N GLN A 398 -17.20 -3.80 10.94
CA GLN A 398 -18.25 -4.11 9.95
C GLN A 398 -19.41 -3.09 9.92
N SER A 399 -19.54 -2.21 10.92
CA SER A 399 -20.48 -1.10 10.98
C SER A 399 -19.87 0.11 11.70
N GLY A 400 -20.31 1.32 11.33
CA GLY A 400 -19.86 2.59 11.92
C GLY A 400 -19.52 3.64 10.87
N TRP A 401 -19.59 4.92 11.26
CA TRP A 401 -19.39 6.07 10.39
C TRP A 401 -17.93 6.54 10.29
N VAL A 402 -17.02 5.94 11.07
CA VAL A 402 -15.63 6.36 11.23
C VAL A 402 -14.66 5.32 10.68
N ASN A 403 -13.67 5.79 9.93
CA ASN A 403 -12.49 5.00 9.57
C ASN A 403 -11.52 5.00 10.75
N TRP A 404 -10.87 3.87 11.01
CA TRP A 404 -9.87 3.77 12.08
C TRP A 404 -8.47 3.80 11.52
N GLY A 405 -7.57 4.56 12.13
CA GLY A 405 -6.15 4.52 11.79
C GLY A 405 -5.58 5.87 11.36
N SER A 406 -4.61 5.82 10.47
CA SER A 406 -3.97 7.03 9.93
C SER A 406 -4.70 7.49 8.66
N ASN A 407 -4.92 8.80 8.54
CA ASN A 407 -5.53 9.40 7.36
C ASN A 407 -4.72 10.61 6.89
N GLY A 408 -4.72 10.84 5.58
CA GLY A 408 -4.24 12.07 4.97
C GLY A 408 -4.98 12.49 3.70
N GLU A 409 -5.84 11.63 3.14
CA GLU A 409 -6.71 11.94 1.98
C GLU A 409 -7.58 13.17 2.24
N ASN A 410 -8.16 13.24 3.44
CA ASN A 410 -9.15 14.25 3.80
C ASN A 410 -8.56 15.64 4.12
N GLU A 411 -7.24 15.76 4.16
CA GLU A 411 -6.57 17.05 4.38
C GLU A 411 -5.76 17.50 3.17
N CYS A 412 -4.76 16.72 2.77
CA CYS A 412 -3.90 17.00 1.64
C CYS A 412 -3.02 15.78 1.37
N PRO A 413 -2.99 15.28 0.12
CA PRO A 413 -2.01 14.26 -0.28
C PRO A 413 -0.58 14.75 -0.07
N GLU A 414 0.26 13.92 0.53
CA GLU A 414 1.66 14.28 0.80
C GLU A 414 2.69 13.41 0.10
N LEU A 415 2.37 12.15 -0.24
CA LEU A 415 3.35 11.20 -0.77
C LEU A 415 3.68 11.55 -2.23
N PRO A 416 4.93 11.91 -2.56
CA PRO A 416 5.28 12.18 -3.95
C PRO A 416 5.15 10.93 -4.82
N VAL A 417 4.63 11.11 -6.03
CA VAL A 417 4.59 10.05 -7.05
C VAL A 417 6.03 9.57 -7.34
N GLY A 418 6.18 8.27 -7.58
CA GLY A 418 7.45 7.65 -7.91
C GLY A 418 8.33 7.34 -6.71
N VAL A 419 7.85 7.54 -5.48
CA VAL A 419 8.51 7.11 -4.24
C VAL A 419 8.49 5.58 -4.15
N GLU A 420 9.59 5.03 -3.66
CA GLU A 420 9.69 3.60 -3.34
C GLU A 420 9.08 3.37 -1.96
N ILE A 421 8.23 2.35 -1.86
CA ILE A 421 7.60 1.93 -0.63
C ILE A 421 8.03 0.49 -0.38
N LYS A 422 8.59 0.22 0.78
CA LYS A 422 8.81 -1.15 1.26
C LYS A 422 7.95 -1.37 2.49
N THR A 423 7.28 -2.51 2.50
CA THR A 423 6.37 -2.89 3.58
C THR A 423 6.84 -4.21 4.14
N ALA A 424 7.09 -4.27 5.45
CA ALA A 424 7.38 -5.50 6.17
C ALA A 424 6.20 -5.90 7.05
N TYR A 425 5.91 -7.20 7.08
CA TYR A 425 4.87 -7.77 7.92
C TYR A 425 5.42 -8.96 8.70
N GLY A 426 5.24 -8.95 10.02
CA GLY A 426 5.80 -9.97 10.91
C GLY A 426 5.59 -9.67 12.39
N PRO A 427 6.13 -10.50 13.30
CA PRO A 427 6.06 -10.31 14.74
C PRO A 427 7.12 -9.28 15.19
N PHE A 428 7.05 -8.06 14.65
CA PHE A 428 8.10 -7.06 14.75
C PHE A 428 7.79 -5.90 15.69
N ALA A 429 6.70 -5.92 16.47
CA ALA A 429 6.27 -4.78 17.28
C ALA A 429 7.37 -4.20 18.19
N GLU A 430 8.22 -5.04 18.78
CA GLU A 430 9.31 -4.59 19.68
C GLU A 430 10.59 -4.18 18.92
N GLU A 431 10.78 -4.67 17.68
CA GLU A 431 11.99 -4.45 16.88
C GLU A 431 11.74 -3.60 15.62
N TRP A 432 10.57 -2.97 15.53
CA TRP A 432 10.09 -2.36 14.29
C TRP A 432 11.03 -1.27 13.75
N GLU A 433 11.69 -0.51 14.63
CA GLU A 433 12.67 0.50 14.21
C GLU A 433 13.88 -0.12 13.52
N THR A 434 14.33 -1.28 14.00
CA THR A 434 15.44 -2.02 13.39
C THR A 434 15.04 -2.49 12.00
N ILE A 435 13.85 -3.09 11.88
CA ILE A 435 13.32 -3.52 10.58
C ILE A 435 13.16 -2.33 9.63
N ALA A 436 12.61 -1.21 10.09
CA ALA A 436 12.44 0.00 9.27
C ALA A 436 13.78 0.56 8.76
N ARG A 437 14.84 0.55 9.58
CA ARG A 437 16.21 0.92 9.14
C ARG A 437 16.78 -0.06 8.11
N GLN A 438 16.48 -1.35 8.25
CA GLN A 438 16.89 -2.37 7.28
C GLN A 438 16.18 -2.20 5.93
N LEU A 439 14.89 -1.85 5.94
CA LEU A 439 14.14 -1.53 4.72
C LEU A 439 14.75 -0.32 3.99
N GLU A 440 15.13 0.72 4.73
CA GLU A 440 15.78 1.92 4.18
C GLU A 440 17.13 1.62 3.55
N MET A 441 17.98 0.89 4.26
CA MET A 441 19.36 0.63 3.85
C MET A 441 19.47 -0.71 3.15
N PRO A 442 19.46 -0.78 1.80
CA PRO A 442 19.63 -2.05 1.10
C PRO A 442 21.01 -2.66 1.40
N LEU A 443 21.12 -3.97 1.23
CA LEU A 443 22.42 -4.66 1.30
C LEU A 443 23.35 -4.13 0.20
N GLU A 444 24.61 -3.90 0.55
CA GLU A 444 25.66 -3.57 -0.40
C GLU A 444 26.10 -4.84 -1.12
N VAL A 445 25.98 -4.84 -2.44
CA VAL A 445 26.33 -5.99 -3.27
C VAL A 445 27.42 -5.59 -4.25
N SER A 446 28.52 -6.33 -4.25
CA SER A 446 29.62 -6.13 -5.20
C SER A 446 30.02 -7.44 -5.87
N VAL A 447 30.11 -7.41 -7.19
CA VAL A 447 30.61 -8.55 -7.96
C VAL A 447 32.13 -8.42 -8.06
N ILE A 448 32.83 -9.40 -7.51
CA ILE A 448 34.28 -9.51 -7.54
C ILE A 448 34.64 -10.37 -8.75
N PRO A 449 35.22 -9.79 -9.81
CA PRO A 449 35.73 -10.57 -10.92
C PRO A 449 36.84 -11.48 -10.39
N THR A 450 36.84 -12.77 -10.74
CA THR A 450 38.04 -13.58 -10.57
C THR A 450 39.17 -12.94 -11.39
N PRO A 451 40.38 -12.74 -10.82
CA PRO A 451 41.52 -12.30 -11.59
C PRO A 451 41.83 -13.35 -12.67
N ASN A 452 41.78 -12.91 -13.94
CA ASN A 452 42.19 -13.61 -15.17
C ASN A 452 41.37 -14.85 -15.56
N ASP A 453 40.61 -14.70 -16.66
CA ASP A 453 40.72 -15.64 -17.78
C ASP A 453 41.71 -15.06 -18.79
#